data_AF-A0A6A4ZVT5-F1
#
_entry.id   AF-A0A6A4ZVT5-F1
#
_cell.length_a   1.000
_cell.length_b   1.000
_cell.length_c   1.000
_cell.angle_alpha   90.00
_cell.angle_beta   90.00
_cell.angle_gamma   90.00
#
_symmetry.space_group_name_H-M   'P 1'
#
loop_
_entity.id
_entity.type
_entity.pdbx_description
1 polymer ?
#
loop_
_entity_poly.entity_id
_entity_poly.type
_entity_poly.pdbx_seq_one_letter_code
_entity_poly.pdbx_strand_id
1 'polypeptide(L)'
;MRVLSVAVVAVLALTTTASHPASRIRDIDNVFRSSAQVRAIRDDADTNRKCHTSNAHYLPLLQPGQYAANAFHNCFRTSKQIFQFVDTLISQNTNLLTKFPVSKTFQGQTIYGYKLSTNGGKEQSIYYQSLLHAREWIAGSSNLFALSSILDDIAANKTTATDLYDLVFVPIANIDGYDMTWSG
;
A
#
# COMPACT_ATOMS: atom_id res chain seq x y z
N MET A 1 69.65 -49.31 -13.83
CA MET A 1 70.05 -47.89 -13.65
C MET A 1 69.84 -47.20 -14.99
N ARG A 2 69.06 -46.13 -15.19
CA ARG A 2 68.34 -45.18 -14.34
C ARG A 2 66.97 -44.90 -14.99
N VAL A 3 65.94 -44.74 -14.17
CA VAL A 3 64.62 -44.23 -14.57
C VAL A 3 64.70 -42.71 -14.66
N LEU A 4 64.18 -42.11 -15.74
CA LEU A 4 63.94 -40.66 -15.82
C LEU A 4 62.47 -40.44 -16.15
N SER A 5 61.74 -40.05 -15.12
CA SER A 5 60.34 -39.65 -15.15
C SER A 5 60.21 -38.28 -15.82
N VAL A 6 59.37 -38.17 -16.84
CA VAL A 6 58.94 -36.88 -17.39
C VAL A 6 57.57 -36.56 -16.78
N ALA A 7 57.53 -35.54 -15.93
CA ALA A 7 56.30 -35.03 -15.32
C ALA A 7 55.49 -34.25 -16.38
N VAL A 8 54.26 -34.69 -16.64
CA VAL A 8 53.28 -33.96 -17.44
C VAL A 8 52.61 -32.94 -16.54
N VAL A 9 52.89 -31.65 -16.75
CA VAL A 9 52.19 -30.55 -16.08
C VAL A 9 50.89 -30.29 -16.84
N ALA A 10 49.76 -30.72 -16.29
CA ALA A 10 48.44 -30.35 -16.80
C ALA A 10 48.11 -28.92 -16.34
N VAL A 11 48.12 -27.97 -17.28
CA VAL A 11 47.64 -26.60 -17.06
C VAL A 11 46.11 -26.63 -17.09
N LEU A 12 45.46 -26.59 -15.92
CA LEU A 12 44.03 -26.30 -15.83
C LEU A 12 43.82 -24.83 -16.17
N ALA A 13 43.26 -24.54 -17.34
CA ALA A 13 42.71 -23.23 -17.64
C ALA A 13 41.43 -23.03 -16.80
N LEU A 14 41.52 -22.28 -15.71
CA LEU A 14 40.34 -21.74 -15.04
C LEU A 14 39.70 -20.72 -15.99
N THR A 15 38.63 -21.11 -16.66
CA THR A 15 37.73 -20.16 -17.32
C THR A 15 37.02 -19.39 -16.21
N THR A 16 37.54 -18.20 -15.90
CA THR A 16 36.75 -17.22 -15.16
C THR A 16 35.60 -16.82 -16.09
N THR A 17 34.40 -17.32 -15.81
CA THR A 17 33.21 -16.74 -16.40
C THR A 17 33.14 -15.31 -15.87
N ALA A 18 33.55 -14.35 -16.69
CA ALA A 18 33.28 -12.95 -16.44
C ALA A 18 31.75 -12.85 -16.26
N SER A 19 31.32 -12.62 -15.02
CA SER A 19 29.93 -12.32 -14.72
C SER A 19 29.59 -11.11 -15.57
N HIS A 20 28.75 -11.31 -16.59
CA HIS A 20 28.26 -10.21 -17.40
C HIS A 20 27.66 -9.18 -16.43
N PRO A 21 27.93 -7.87 -16.58
CA PRO A 21 27.25 -6.88 -15.78
C PRO A 21 25.76 -7.13 -15.97
N ALA A 22 25.07 -7.52 -14.91
CA ALA A 22 23.66 -7.90 -14.98
C ALA A 22 22.93 -6.77 -15.70
N SER A 23 22.35 -7.08 -16.87
CA SER A 23 21.63 -6.10 -17.67
C SER A 23 20.58 -5.47 -16.77
N ARG A 24 20.71 -4.16 -16.54
CA ARG A 24 19.75 -3.45 -15.72
C ARG A 24 18.51 -3.17 -16.57
N ILE A 25 17.35 -3.51 -16.03
CA ILE A 25 16.05 -3.25 -16.63
C ILE A 25 15.71 -1.81 -16.29
N ARG A 26 15.40 -0.99 -17.31
CA ARG A 26 14.78 0.31 -17.08
C ARG A 26 13.31 0.07 -16.74
N ASP A 27 12.93 0.43 -15.54
CA ASP A 27 11.59 0.24 -15.02
C ASP A 27 10.65 1.40 -15.41
N ILE A 28 9.35 1.29 -15.08
CA ILE A 28 8.30 2.25 -15.40
C ILE A 28 8.56 3.65 -14.83
N ASP A 29 9.33 3.75 -13.75
CA ASP A 29 9.78 5.00 -13.13
C ASP A 29 11.13 5.52 -13.67
N ASN A 30 11.61 4.96 -14.79
CA ASN A 30 12.91 5.23 -15.41
C ASN A 30 14.13 4.86 -14.55
N VAL A 31 13.96 4.12 -13.45
CA VAL A 31 15.09 3.66 -12.62
C VAL A 31 15.63 2.33 -13.18
N PHE A 32 16.96 2.22 -13.24
CA PHE A 32 17.64 1.01 -13.69
C PHE A 32 17.80 0.00 -12.54
N ARG A 33 17.03 -1.09 -12.60
CA ARG A 33 16.98 -2.16 -11.60
C ARG A 33 17.60 -3.46 -12.09
N SER A 34 18.11 -4.28 -11.18
CA SER A 34 18.47 -5.66 -11.51
C SER A 34 17.21 -6.50 -11.73
N SER A 35 17.34 -7.62 -12.45
CA SER A 35 16.22 -8.56 -12.61
C SER A 35 15.71 -9.12 -11.28
N ALA A 36 16.56 -9.21 -10.25
CA ALA A 36 16.17 -9.62 -8.91
C ALA A 36 15.29 -8.57 -8.21
N GLN A 37 15.60 -7.28 -8.37
CA GLN A 37 14.80 -6.19 -7.81
C GLN A 37 13.41 -6.11 -8.45
N VAL A 38 13.32 -6.24 -9.78
CA VAL A 38 12.03 -6.26 -10.49
C VAL A 38 11.18 -7.47 -10.07
N ARG A 39 11.80 -8.65 -9.91
CA ARG A 39 11.11 -9.83 -9.39
C ARG A 39 10.57 -9.60 -7.97
N ALA A 40 11.38 -9.05 -7.07
CA ALA A 40 10.93 -8.78 -5.70
C ALA A 40 9.69 -7.85 -5.64
N ILE A 41 9.67 -6.78 -6.45
CA ILE A 41 8.50 -5.87 -6.53
C ILE A 41 7.26 -6.61 -7.03
N ARG A 42 7.40 -7.43 -8.07
CA ARG A 42 6.28 -8.22 -8.63
C ARG A 42 5.78 -9.27 -7.63
N ASP A 43 6.69 -9.91 -6.91
CA ASP A 43 6.38 -10.93 -5.91
C ASP A 43 5.55 -10.34 -4.75
N ASP A 44 5.85 -9.12 -4.30
CA ASP A 44 5.07 -8.43 -3.26
C ASP A 44 3.64 -8.13 -3.72
N ALA A 45 3.48 -7.62 -4.95
CA ALA A 45 2.17 -7.34 -5.53
C ALA A 45 1.37 -8.63 -5.76
N ASP A 46 2.01 -9.69 -6.27
CA ASP A 46 1.36 -10.99 -6.51
C ASP A 46 0.97 -11.71 -5.22
N THR A 47 1.79 -11.59 -4.18
CA THR A 47 1.45 -12.09 -2.83
C THR A 47 0.17 -11.42 -2.32
N ASN A 48 0.04 -10.10 -2.49
CA ASN A 48 -1.17 -9.39 -2.09
C ASN A 48 -2.38 -9.71 -2.97
N ARG A 49 -2.20 -9.91 -4.28
CA ARG A 49 -3.29 -10.39 -5.15
C ARG A 49 -3.83 -11.75 -4.72
N LYS A 50 -2.96 -12.68 -4.31
CA LYS A 50 -3.38 -13.96 -3.73
C LYS A 50 -4.17 -13.76 -2.43
N CYS A 51 -3.71 -12.84 -1.57
CA CYS A 51 -4.45 -12.47 -0.36
C CYS A 51 -5.86 -11.94 -0.69
N HIS A 52 -6.01 -11.15 -1.77
CA HIS A 52 -7.31 -10.63 -2.19
C HIS A 52 -8.31 -11.72 -2.55
N THR A 53 -7.85 -12.81 -3.18
CA THR A 53 -8.71 -13.96 -3.50
C THR A 53 -9.28 -14.60 -2.25
N SER A 54 -8.44 -14.82 -1.22
CA SER A 54 -8.87 -15.39 0.06
C SER A 54 -9.70 -14.43 0.92
N ASN A 55 -9.60 -13.12 0.67
CA ASN A 55 -10.28 -12.05 1.40
C ASN A 55 -11.15 -11.21 0.45
N ALA A 56 -11.83 -11.89 -0.47
CA ALA A 56 -12.77 -11.31 -1.41
C ALA A 56 -14.12 -10.99 -0.73
N HIS A 57 -15.04 -10.35 -1.46
CA HIS A 57 -16.41 -10.08 -1.01
C HIS A 57 -16.52 -9.36 0.35
N TYR A 58 -15.53 -8.54 0.68
CA TYR A 58 -15.47 -7.83 1.95
C TYR A 58 -16.42 -6.60 2.00
N LEU A 59 -16.74 -6.00 0.85
CA LEU A 59 -17.58 -4.79 0.78
C LEU A 59 -19.03 -5.03 1.26
N PRO A 60 -19.76 -6.08 0.82
CA PRO A 60 -21.13 -6.33 1.31
C PRO A 60 -21.20 -6.67 2.80
N LEU A 61 -20.07 -7.02 3.42
CA LEU A 61 -19.98 -7.38 4.84
C LEU A 61 -19.60 -6.19 5.73
N LEU A 62 -19.46 -4.99 5.17
CA LEU A 62 -19.25 -3.78 5.96
C LEU A 62 -20.51 -3.41 6.71
N GLN A 63 -20.38 -3.19 8.02
CA GLN A 63 -21.47 -2.76 8.88
C GLN A 63 -20.92 -1.99 10.09
N PRO A 64 -21.68 -1.00 10.62
CA PRO A 64 -21.28 -0.23 11.80
C PRO A 64 -20.87 -1.12 12.98
N GLY A 65 -19.76 -0.79 13.63
CA GLY A 65 -19.23 -1.52 14.79
C GLY A 65 -18.38 -2.74 14.43
N GLN A 66 -18.18 -3.03 13.14
CA GLN A 66 -17.34 -4.13 12.66
C GLN A 66 -16.47 -3.75 11.44
N TYR A 67 -16.28 -2.45 11.16
CA TYR A 67 -15.47 -1.99 10.05
C TYR A 67 -14.01 -2.42 10.18
N ALA A 68 -13.43 -2.36 11.39
CA ALA A 68 -12.03 -2.70 11.63
C ALA A 68 -11.77 -4.22 11.56
N ALA A 69 -12.77 -5.04 11.89
CA ALA A 69 -12.70 -6.50 11.81
C ALA A 69 -12.93 -7.04 10.37
N ASN A 70 -13.30 -6.17 9.43
CA ASN A 70 -13.63 -6.56 8.07
C ASN A 70 -12.39 -7.10 7.31
N ALA A 71 -12.61 -8.11 6.46
CA ALA A 71 -11.54 -8.77 5.70
C ALA A 71 -10.79 -7.84 4.73
N PHE A 72 -11.27 -6.60 4.50
CA PHE A 72 -10.50 -5.53 3.88
C PHE A 72 -9.10 -5.41 4.49
N HIS A 73 -9.01 -5.39 5.83
CA HIS A 73 -7.78 -5.14 6.59
C HIS A 73 -6.82 -6.35 6.66
N ASN A 74 -7.18 -7.50 6.09
CA ASN A 74 -6.31 -8.68 6.06
C ASN A 74 -5.23 -8.62 4.98
N CYS A 75 -5.32 -7.66 4.04
CA CYS A 75 -4.42 -7.53 2.91
C CYS A 75 -4.08 -6.05 2.66
N PHE A 76 -2.95 -5.76 2.02
CA PHE A 76 -2.78 -4.45 1.37
C PHE A 76 -3.71 -4.37 0.16
N ARG A 77 -4.18 -3.17 -0.18
CA ARG A 77 -5.29 -2.97 -1.13
C ARG A 77 -4.91 -1.96 -2.21
N THR A 78 -5.25 -2.24 -3.46
CA THR A 78 -5.04 -1.29 -4.56
C THR A 78 -5.75 0.04 -4.28
N SER A 79 -5.32 1.14 -4.91
CA SER A 79 -5.99 2.45 -4.79
C SER A 79 -7.49 2.36 -5.09
N LYS A 80 -7.87 1.61 -6.13
CA LYS A 80 -9.27 1.33 -6.48
C LYS A 80 -10.03 0.66 -5.33
N GLN A 81 -9.46 -0.38 -4.72
CA GLN A 81 -10.10 -1.07 -3.59
C GLN A 81 -10.20 -0.17 -2.35
N ILE A 82 -9.20 0.68 -2.11
CA ILE A 82 -9.23 1.67 -1.02
C ILE A 82 -10.36 2.67 -1.24
N PHE A 83 -10.49 3.23 -2.45
CA PHE A 83 -11.56 4.19 -2.75
C PHE A 83 -12.95 3.53 -2.65
N GLN A 84 -13.13 2.32 -3.17
CA GLN A 84 -14.39 1.58 -3.03
C GLN A 84 -14.75 1.28 -1.57
N PHE A 85 -13.74 0.99 -0.74
CA PHE A 85 -13.93 0.75 0.69
C PHE A 85 -14.41 2.03 1.39
N VAL A 86 -13.70 3.15 1.21
CA VAL A 86 -14.07 4.41 1.88
C VAL A 86 -15.38 4.98 1.33
N ASP A 87 -15.66 4.82 0.04
CA ASP A 87 -16.96 5.22 -0.55
C ASP A 87 -18.12 4.41 0.07
N THR A 88 -17.92 3.11 0.35
CA THR A 88 -18.89 2.30 1.10
C THR A 88 -19.04 2.82 2.53
N LEU A 89 -17.95 3.12 3.24
CA LEU A 89 -18.02 3.71 4.59
C LEU A 89 -18.79 5.04 4.59
N ILE A 90 -18.57 5.92 3.60
CA ILE A 90 -19.33 7.17 3.47
C ILE A 90 -20.82 6.88 3.32
N SER A 91 -21.20 5.93 2.46
CA SER A 91 -22.60 5.59 2.22
C SER A 91 -23.32 5.09 3.48
N GLN A 92 -22.60 4.47 4.41
CA GLN A 92 -23.12 3.95 5.68
C GLN A 92 -23.05 4.96 6.84
N ASN A 93 -22.30 6.05 6.67
CA ASN A 93 -22.04 7.05 7.73
C ASN A 93 -22.21 8.48 7.18
N THR A 94 -23.26 8.72 6.39
CA THR A 94 -23.46 9.98 5.62
C THR A 94 -23.51 11.25 6.47
N ASN A 95 -23.91 11.14 7.74
CA ASN A 95 -23.94 12.27 8.68
C ASN A 95 -22.59 12.56 9.35
N LEU A 96 -21.62 11.65 9.21
CA LEU A 96 -20.35 11.68 9.93
C LEU A 96 -19.15 11.85 9.00
N LEU A 97 -19.13 11.12 7.88
CA LEU A 97 -17.96 10.99 7.00
C LEU A 97 -18.25 11.62 5.63
N THR A 98 -17.40 12.57 5.22
CA THR A 98 -17.54 13.30 3.94
C THR A 98 -16.25 13.26 3.13
N LYS A 99 -16.37 13.21 1.80
CA LYS A 99 -15.24 13.18 0.85
C LYS A 99 -15.04 14.56 0.23
N PHE A 100 -13.78 14.99 0.12
CA PHE A 100 -13.43 16.25 -0.52
C PHE A 100 -12.10 16.16 -1.29
N PRO A 101 -11.92 16.94 -2.38
CA PRO A 101 -10.64 17.01 -3.07
C PRO A 101 -9.62 17.80 -2.24
N VAL A 102 -8.42 17.24 -2.06
CA VAL A 102 -7.30 17.88 -1.37
C VAL A 102 -6.34 18.51 -2.38
N SER A 103 -6.01 17.77 -3.44
CA SER A 103 -5.04 18.21 -4.45
C SER A 103 -5.14 17.35 -5.73
N LYS A 104 -4.18 17.52 -6.64
CA LYS A 104 -3.98 16.73 -7.86
C LYS A 104 -2.57 16.14 -7.88
N THR A 105 -2.45 14.90 -8.36
CA THR A 105 -1.15 14.27 -8.62
C THR A 105 -0.52 14.82 -9.92
N PHE A 106 0.71 14.42 -10.20
CA PHE A 106 1.41 14.79 -11.43
C PHE A 106 0.65 14.28 -12.68
N GLN A 107 0.09 13.06 -12.62
CA GLN A 107 -0.71 12.49 -13.69
C GLN A 107 -2.18 12.97 -13.68
N GLY A 108 -2.53 13.96 -12.84
CA GLY A 108 -3.85 14.60 -12.82
C GLY A 108 -4.92 13.87 -12.00
N GLN A 109 -4.55 12.82 -11.26
CA GLN A 109 -5.49 12.13 -10.37
C GLN A 109 -5.84 13.01 -9.18
N THR A 110 -7.11 13.00 -8.74
CA THR A 110 -7.51 13.74 -7.53
C THR A 110 -7.04 13.01 -6.28
N ILE A 111 -6.30 13.70 -5.42
CA ILE A 111 -6.03 13.25 -4.06
C ILE A 111 -7.25 13.60 -3.21
N TYR A 112 -7.89 12.58 -2.63
CA TYR A 112 -9.08 12.76 -1.79
C TYR A 112 -8.73 12.73 -0.31
N GLY A 113 -9.38 13.61 0.43
CA GLY A 113 -9.46 13.59 1.89
C GLY A 113 -10.85 13.19 2.34
N TYR A 114 -10.92 12.63 3.55
CA TYR A 114 -12.15 12.17 4.18
C TYR A 114 -12.26 12.81 5.56
N LYS A 115 -13.23 13.69 5.73
CA LYS A 115 -13.48 14.39 6.99
C LYS A 115 -14.52 13.63 7.79
N LEU A 116 -14.13 13.16 8.96
CA LEU A 116 -14.98 12.59 9.99
C LEU A 116 -15.27 13.67 11.05
N SER A 117 -16.55 13.96 11.26
CA SER A 117 -17.00 15.02 12.15
C SER A 117 -18.27 14.61 12.90
N THR A 118 -18.38 15.05 14.15
CA THR A 118 -19.58 14.86 14.98
C THR A 118 -20.12 16.21 15.44
N ASN A 119 -21.43 16.27 15.73
CA ASN A 119 -22.09 17.42 16.33
C ASN A 119 -21.89 18.76 15.57
N GLY A 120 -21.87 18.71 14.23
CA GLY A 120 -21.87 19.92 13.39
C GLY A 120 -20.51 20.55 13.10
N GLY A 121 -19.40 19.86 13.39
CA GLY A 121 -18.04 20.38 13.14
C GLY A 121 -17.31 20.79 14.41
N LYS A 122 -15.97 20.82 14.33
CA LYS A 122 -15.07 21.34 15.37
C LYS A 122 -14.21 22.45 14.81
N GLU A 123 -13.75 23.35 15.67
CA GLU A 123 -12.86 24.46 15.28
C GLU A 123 -11.46 23.97 14.88
N GLN A 124 -11.04 22.83 15.43
CA GLN A 124 -9.72 22.26 15.20
C GLN A 124 -9.82 20.92 14.49
N SER A 125 -8.78 20.59 13.72
CA SER A 125 -8.70 19.32 13.00
C SER A 125 -7.38 18.60 13.26
N ILE A 126 -7.45 17.27 13.30
CA ILE A 126 -6.28 16.38 13.27
C ILE A 126 -6.18 15.76 11.89
N TYR A 127 -4.99 15.84 11.29
CA TYR A 127 -4.73 15.39 9.92
C TYR A 127 -3.91 14.11 9.89
N TYR A 128 -4.48 13.04 9.31
CA TYR A 128 -3.87 11.72 9.14
C TYR A 128 -3.54 11.49 7.67
N GLN A 129 -2.25 11.56 7.33
CA GLN A 129 -1.77 11.29 5.97
C GLN A 129 -0.91 10.04 5.93
N SER A 130 -1.07 9.26 4.86
CA SER A 130 -0.21 8.12 4.57
C SER A 130 0.11 8.02 3.08
N LEU A 131 1.04 7.10 2.76
CA LEU A 131 1.49 6.82 1.39
C LEU A 131 1.98 8.08 0.65
N LEU A 132 2.76 8.92 1.33
CA LEU A 132 3.57 9.92 0.63
C LEU A 132 4.70 9.23 -0.13
N HIS A 133 5.35 8.25 0.51
CA HIS A 133 6.18 7.27 -0.17
C HIS A 133 5.33 6.06 -0.55
N ALA A 134 5.26 5.78 -1.85
CA ALA A 134 4.38 4.76 -2.41
C ALA A 134 4.61 3.34 -1.90
N ARG A 135 5.87 2.99 -1.58
CA ARG A 135 6.24 1.62 -1.15
C ARG A 135 5.89 1.30 0.30
N GLU A 136 5.46 2.28 1.09
CA GLU A 136 5.17 2.11 2.52
C GLU A 136 3.73 1.65 2.74
N TRP A 137 3.34 0.52 2.13
CA TRP A 137 1.94 0.04 2.07
C TRP A 137 1.25 -0.05 3.44
N ILE A 138 2.01 -0.38 4.49
CA ILE A 138 1.50 -0.44 5.86
C ILE A 138 0.97 0.90 6.36
N ALA A 139 1.57 2.03 5.96
CA ALA A 139 1.08 3.35 6.35
C ALA A 139 -0.34 3.60 5.82
N GLY A 140 -0.61 3.19 4.58
CA GLY A 140 -1.95 3.26 3.97
C GLY A 140 -2.96 2.41 4.74
N SER A 141 -2.60 1.15 4.99
CA SER A 141 -3.44 0.20 5.73
C SER A 141 -3.74 0.67 7.15
N SER A 142 -2.74 1.14 7.90
CA SER A 142 -2.92 1.61 9.27
C SER A 142 -3.79 2.87 9.34
N ASN A 143 -3.69 3.78 8.37
CA ASN A 143 -4.53 4.97 8.31
C ASN A 143 -6.02 4.61 8.12
N LEU A 144 -6.30 3.66 7.21
CA LEU A 144 -7.65 3.15 6.99
C LEU A 144 -8.18 2.34 8.18
N PHE A 145 -7.31 1.56 8.84
CA PHE A 145 -7.68 0.86 10.06
C PHE A 145 -8.08 1.83 11.18
N ALA A 146 -7.30 2.90 11.38
CA ALA A 146 -7.63 3.94 12.36
C ALA A 146 -9.00 4.59 12.07
N LEU A 147 -9.29 4.93 10.81
CA LEU A 147 -10.62 5.41 10.40
C LEU A 147 -11.73 4.40 10.75
N SER A 148 -11.54 3.13 10.39
CA SER A 148 -12.50 2.06 10.69
C SER A 148 -12.73 1.87 12.19
N SER A 149 -11.65 1.84 12.99
CA SER A 149 -11.75 1.67 14.44
C SER A 149 -12.47 2.83 15.11
N ILE A 150 -12.22 4.07 14.67
CA ILE A 150 -12.89 5.25 15.23
C ILE A 150 -14.38 5.24 14.86
N LEU A 151 -14.74 4.85 13.63
CA LEU A 151 -16.14 4.68 13.25
C LEU A 151 -16.84 3.58 14.06
N ASP A 152 -16.15 2.47 14.35
CA ASP A 152 -16.67 1.41 15.21
C ASP A 152 -16.88 1.88 16.65
N ASP A 153 -15.94 2.66 17.19
CA ASP A 153 -16.06 3.24 18.53
C ASP A 153 -17.21 4.26 18.61
N ILE A 154 -17.43 5.07 17.56
CA ILE A 154 -18.60 5.96 17.46
C ILE A 154 -19.90 5.15 17.43
N ALA A 155 -19.97 4.08 16.62
CA ALA A 155 -21.15 3.21 16.55
C ALA A 155 -21.45 2.52 17.89
N ALA A 156 -20.42 2.28 18.71
CA ALA A 156 -20.52 1.74 20.05
C ALA A 156 -20.73 2.81 21.15
N ASN A 157 -20.96 4.08 20.78
CA ASN A 157 -21.11 5.22 21.70
C ASN A 157 -19.94 5.40 22.68
N LYS A 158 -18.71 5.11 22.24
CA LYS A 158 -17.50 5.39 23.01
C LYS A 158 -16.98 6.79 22.71
N THR A 159 -16.29 7.37 23.69
CA THR A 159 -15.53 8.62 23.52
C THR A 159 -14.43 8.44 22.48
N THR A 160 -14.29 9.39 21.58
CA THR A 160 -13.24 9.38 20.54
C THR A 160 -12.62 10.76 20.38
N ALA A 161 -11.54 10.86 19.61
CA ALA A 161 -10.96 12.16 19.27
C ALA A 161 -11.95 13.08 18.53
N THR A 162 -13.03 12.54 17.94
CA THR A 162 -14.06 13.34 17.27
C THR A 162 -14.87 14.21 18.22
N ASP A 163 -14.82 13.96 19.53
CA ASP A 163 -15.50 14.80 20.52
C ASP A 163 -14.89 16.21 20.60
N LEU A 164 -13.59 16.31 20.29
CA LEU A 164 -12.80 17.54 20.37
C LEU A 164 -12.32 18.06 19.00
N TYR A 165 -12.10 17.17 18.02
CA TYR A 165 -11.49 17.51 16.74
C TYR A 165 -12.27 16.96 15.56
N ASP A 166 -12.27 17.68 14.44
CA ASP A 166 -12.59 17.07 13.15
C ASP A 166 -11.38 16.22 12.71
N LEU A 167 -11.61 15.00 12.27
CA LEU A 167 -10.52 14.12 11.85
C LEU A 167 -10.48 14.06 10.33
N VAL A 168 -9.34 14.37 9.74
CA VAL A 168 -9.16 14.38 8.28
C VAL A 168 -8.20 13.27 7.88
N PHE A 169 -8.70 12.34 7.07
CA PHE A 169 -7.94 11.18 6.59
C PHE A 169 -7.58 11.36 5.11
N VAL A 170 -6.30 11.30 4.78
CA VAL A 170 -5.77 11.25 3.41
C VAL A 170 -4.99 9.95 3.26
N PRO A 171 -5.67 8.85 2.85
CA PRO A 171 -5.06 7.52 2.87
C PRO A 171 -4.02 7.29 1.77
N ILE A 172 -4.07 8.06 0.67
CA ILE A 172 -3.11 7.95 -0.44
C ILE A 172 -2.70 9.35 -0.91
N ALA A 173 -1.59 9.86 -0.38
CA ALA A 173 -1.05 11.15 -0.81
C ALA A 173 -0.34 11.08 -2.18
N ASN A 174 0.27 9.94 -2.51
CA ASN A 174 0.98 9.71 -3.77
C ASN A 174 0.32 8.57 -4.56
N ILE A 175 -0.83 8.86 -5.20
CA ILE A 175 -1.61 7.85 -5.93
C ILE A 175 -0.82 7.31 -7.13
N ASP A 176 -0.21 8.19 -7.92
CA ASP A 176 0.61 7.80 -9.09
C ASP A 176 1.71 6.81 -8.70
N GLY A 177 2.47 7.14 -7.65
CA GLY A 177 3.50 6.26 -7.12
C GLY A 177 2.92 4.95 -6.59
N TYR A 178 1.82 5.03 -5.83
CA TYR A 178 1.19 3.85 -5.24
C TYR A 178 0.74 2.86 -6.31
N ASP A 179 0.07 3.32 -7.37
CA ASP A 179 -0.38 2.48 -8.48
C ASP A 179 0.80 1.83 -9.21
N MET A 180 1.93 2.53 -9.37
CA MET A 180 3.15 1.95 -9.94
C MET A 180 3.68 0.79 -9.10
N THR A 181 3.62 0.88 -7.76
CA THR A 181 4.11 -0.23 -6.89
C THR A 181 3.33 -1.53 -7.05
N TRP A 182 2.11 -1.49 -7.60
CA TRP A 182 1.34 -2.69 -7.92
C TRP A 182 1.70 -3.29 -9.28
N SER A 183 2.28 -2.51 -10.18
CA SER A 183 2.41 -2.87 -11.60
C SER A 183 3.74 -3.56 -11.93
N GLY A 184 4.77 -3.37 -11.10
CA GLY A 184 6.04 -4.09 -11.22
C GLY A 184 6.98 -3.53 -12.26
#